data_AF-A0A3A4ZQ03-F1
#
_entry.id   AF-A0A3A4ZQ03-F1
#
_cell.length_a   1.000
_cell.length_b   1.000
_cell.length_c   1.000
_cell.angle_alpha   90.00
_cell.angle_beta   90.00
_cell.angle_gamma   90.00
#
_symmetry.space_group_name_H-M   'P 1'
#
loop_
_entity.id
_entity.type
_entity.pdbx_description
1 polymer ?
#
loop_
_entity_poly.entity_id
_entity_poly.type
_entity_poly.pdbx_seq_one_letter_code
_entity_poly.pdbx_strand_id
1 'polypeptide(L)'
;MKIVTRIKAIENLNKYIGQDLGALAAEYNITVVKHGKQNKGWKGLVLERLAGLENNVSKAPNGLSFELKSVSFIHRNNELLPKETMAISMINPEELKHDSFFNSHTWAKLKSLVFCAVAWNGASSKKSKLVSVTSFDFAAEDDLIKEIEKDYEFIRNKLIKNGFSSLTGKDGKWIQARTKGAGHGSVSRAFYARKKLVKRIFDISK
;
A
#
# COMPACT_ATOMS: atom_id res chain seq x y z
N MET A 1 -17.48 6.94 -14.45
CA MET A 1 -16.65 6.24 -13.45
C MET A 1 -17.57 5.51 -12.49
N LYS A 2 -17.48 4.17 -12.41
CA LYS A 2 -18.35 3.39 -11.52
C LYS A 2 -17.93 3.68 -10.07
N ILE A 3 -18.81 4.31 -9.30
CA ILE A 3 -18.55 4.59 -7.89
C ILE A 3 -18.72 3.28 -7.11
N VAL A 4 -17.64 2.80 -6.49
CA VAL A 4 -17.65 1.59 -5.66
C VAL A 4 -17.56 2.01 -4.19
N THR A 5 -18.52 1.57 -3.39
CA THR A 5 -18.51 1.76 -1.93
C THR A 5 -17.55 0.77 -1.28
N ARG A 6 -17.04 1.11 -0.08
CA ARG A 6 -16.19 0.21 0.70
C ARG A 6 -16.85 -1.16 0.95
N ILE A 7 -18.12 -1.14 1.37
CA ILE A 7 -18.91 -2.35 1.60
C ILE A 7 -18.93 -3.21 0.34
N LYS A 8 -19.20 -2.60 -0.83
CA LYS A 8 -19.26 -3.34 -2.08
C LYS A 8 -17.91 -3.93 -2.49
N ALA A 9 -16.84 -3.17 -2.29
CA ALA A 9 -15.48 -3.65 -2.56
C ALA A 9 -15.15 -4.89 -1.72
N ILE A 10 -15.46 -4.86 -0.41
CA ILE A 10 -15.23 -5.99 0.51
C ILE A 10 -16.08 -7.20 0.12
N GLU A 11 -17.39 -7.01 -0.12
CA GLU A 11 -18.27 -8.08 -0.59
C GLU A 11 -17.75 -8.77 -1.85
N ASN A 12 -17.25 -7.98 -2.81
CA ASN A 12 -16.72 -8.53 -4.04
C ASN A 12 -15.42 -9.30 -3.78
N LEU A 13 -14.48 -8.71 -3.04
CA LEU A 13 -13.17 -9.31 -2.74
C LEU A 13 -13.27 -10.60 -1.91
N ASN A 14 -14.22 -10.67 -0.96
CA ASN A 14 -14.40 -11.84 -0.09
C ASN A 14 -14.71 -13.12 -0.88
N LYS A 15 -15.35 -13.02 -2.05
CA LYS A 15 -15.65 -14.15 -2.94
C LYS A 15 -14.38 -14.83 -3.48
N TYR A 16 -13.26 -14.11 -3.48
CA TYR A 16 -11.99 -14.57 -4.05
C TYR A 16 -10.96 -14.98 -2.98
N ILE A 17 -11.31 -14.96 -1.70
CA ILE A 17 -10.44 -15.49 -0.64
C ILE A 17 -10.14 -16.97 -0.92
N GLY A 18 -8.87 -17.36 -0.81
CA GLY A 18 -8.36 -18.69 -1.12
C GLY A 18 -8.03 -18.93 -2.60
N GLN A 19 -8.52 -18.08 -3.51
CA GLN A 19 -8.31 -18.24 -4.95
C GLN A 19 -6.97 -17.68 -5.42
N ASP A 20 -6.45 -18.23 -6.52
CA ASP A 20 -5.19 -17.81 -7.12
C ASP A 20 -5.38 -16.56 -8.01
N LEU A 21 -4.88 -15.42 -7.56
CA LEU A 21 -4.90 -14.16 -8.31
C LEU A 21 -4.17 -14.26 -9.64
N GLY A 22 -3.19 -15.18 -9.76
CA GLY A 22 -2.44 -15.40 -10.99
C GLY A 22 -3.33 -15.89 -12.15
N ALA A 23 -4.31 -16.74 -11.85
CA ALA A 23 -5.28 -17.20 -12.83
C ALA A 23 -6.25 -16.07 -13.22
N LEU A 24 -6.74 -15.33 -12.22
CA LEU A 24 -7.65 -14.19 -12.41
C LEU A 24 -7.00 -13.04 -13.19
N ALA A 25 -5.67 -12.89 -13.15
CA ALA A 25 -4.97 -11.87 -13.91
C ALA A 25 -5.20 -11.99 -15.43
N ALA A 26 -5.33 -13.21 -15.95
CA ALA A 26 -5.58 -13.45 -17.37
C ALA A 26 -6.97 -12.94 -17.80
N GLU A 27 -7.99 -13.10 -16.95
CA GLU A 27 -9.36 -12.65 -17.21
C GLU A 27 -9.46 -11.13 -17.39
N TYR A 28 -8.54 -10.37 -16.77
CA TYR A 28 -8.49 -8.91 -16.84
C TYR A 28 -7.36 -8.37 -17.73
N ASN A 29 -6.69 -9.22 -18.52
CA ASN A 29 -5.55 -8.84 -19.36
C ASN A 29 -4.39 -8.17 -18.57
N ILE A 30 -4.20 -8.58 -17.31
CA ILE A 30 -3.15 -8.01 -16.45
C ILE A 30 -1.86 -8.80 -16.59
N THR A 31 -0.79 -8.11 -17.02
CA THR A 31 0.54 -8.72 -17.19
C THR A 31 1.20 -9.05 -15.84
N VAL A 32 1.39 -10.35 -15.57
CA VAL A 32 2.07 -10.87 -14.36
C VAL A 32 3.60 -10.81 -14.48
N VAL A 33 4.15 -10.96 -15.68
CA VAL A 33 5.60 -10.97 -15.96
C VAL A 33 5.92 -9.96 -17.06
N LYS A 34 6.87 -9.06 -16.82
CA LYS A 34 7.36 -8.06 -17.77
C LYS A 34 8.88 -8.18 -17.91
N HIS A 35 9.38 -8.36 -19.13
CA HIS A 35 10.81 -8.50 -19.44
C HIS A 35 11.52 -9.56 -18.57
N GLY A 36 10.91 -10.75 -18.45
CA GLY A 36 11.47 -11.86 -17.65
C GLY A 36 11.44 -11.66 -16.14
N LYS A 37 10.89 -10.54 -15.63
CA LYS A 37 10.76 -10.25 -14.20
C LYS A 37 9.28 -10.14 -13.81
N GLN A 38 8.95 -10.54 -12.59
CA GLN A 38 7.59 -10.37 -12.08
C GLN A 38 7.20 -8.88 -12.06
N ASN A 39 6.03 -8.55 -12.60
CA ASN A 39 5.45 -7.22 -12.48
C ASN A 39 5.12 -6.94 -11.01
N LYS A 40 5.76 -5.95 -10.39
CA LYS A 40 5.56 -5.72 -8.94
C LYS A 40 4.15 -5.28 -8.58
N GLY A 41 3.41 -4.67 -9.51
CA GLY A 41 2.07 -4.13 -9.27
C GLY A 41 0.90 -5.04 -9.64
N TRP A 42 1.13 -6.20 -10.27
CA TRP A 42 0.06 -6.98 -10.89
C TRP A 42 -1.03 -7.40 -9.89
N LYS A 43 -0.67 -7.76 -8.65
CA LYS A 43 -1.62 -8.20 -7.62
C LYS A 43 -2.60 -7.10 -7.24
N GLY A 44 -2.10 -5.87 -7.07
CA GLY A 44 -2.94 -4.71 -6.76
C GLY A 44 -3.91 -4.41 -7.91
N LEU A 45 -3.43 -4.48 -9.16
CA LEU A 45 -4.27 -4.28 -10.34
C LEU A 45 -5.40 -5.31 -10.43
N VAL A 46 -5.12 -6.58 -10.14
CA VAL A 46 -6.15 -7.63 -10.12
C VAL A 46 -7.17 -7.34 -9.02
N LEU A 47 -6.71 -7.03 -7.80
CA LEU A 47 -7.60 -6.76 -6.67
C LEU A 47 -8.48 -5.53 -6.89
N GLU A 48 -7.99 -4.48 -7.56
CA GLU A 48 -8.83 -3.35 -7.98
C GLU A 48 -9.98 -3.81 -8.88
N ARG A 49 -9.69 -4.63 -9.91
CA ARG A 49 -10.72 -5.18 -10.80
C ARG A 49 -11.72 -6.05 -10.04
N LEU A 50 -11.24 -6.93 -9.17
CA LEU A 50 -12.06 -7.79 -8.33
C LEU A 50 -12.94 -6.99 -7.36
N ALA A 51 -12.46 -5.86 -6.84
CA ALA A 51 -13.27 -4.95 -6.01
C ALA A 51 -14.37 -4.24 -6.81
N GLY A 52 -14.33 -4.28 -8.14
CA GLY A 52 -15.24 -3.57 -9.05
C GLY A 52 -14.72 -2.20 -9.51
N LEU A 53 -13.44 -1.90 -9.25
CA LEU A 53 -12.78 -0.67 -9.64
C LEU A 53 -12.16 -0.79 -11.03
N GLU A 54 -11.92 0.36 -11.67
CA GLU A 54 -11.06 0.45 -12.85
C GLU A 54 -9.62 0.74 -12.42
N ASN A 55 -8.65 0.12 -13.09
CA ASN A 55 -7.25 0.45 -12.88
C ASN A 55 -6.98 1.87 -13.38
N ASN A 56 -6.43 2.73 -12.52
CA ASN A 56 -6.11 4.09 -12.88
C ASN A 56 -4.85 4.57 -12.14
N VAL A 57 -4.31 5.72 -12.54
CA VAL A 57 -3.09 6.32 -11.95
C VAL A 57 -3.40 7.50 -11.04
N SER A 58 -4.65 7.63 -10.56
CA SER A 58 -5.08 8.77 -9.75
C SER A 58 -4.34 8.84 -8.42
N LYS A 59 -4.06 10.08 -7.98
CA LYS A 59 -3.59 10.34 -6.61
C LYS A 59 -4.70 10.16 -5.57
N ALA A 60 -5.97 10.28 -5.98
CA ALA A 60 -7.11 10.14 -5.09
C ALA A 60 -7.21 8.71 -4.50
N PRO A 61 -7.96 8.52 -3.41
CA PRO A 61 -8.34 7.20 -2.95
C PRO A 61 -9.00 6.37 -4.06
N ASN A 62 -8.81 5.05 -4.01
CA ASN A 62 -9.33 4.15 -5.05
C ASN A 62 -10.86 4.20 -5.17
N GLY A 63 -11.58 4.23 -4.05
CA GLY A 63 -13.03 4.33 -4.01
C GLY A 63 -13.52 5.63 -3.39
N LEU A 64 -14.84 5.75 -3.22
CA LEU A 64 -15.47 6.98 -2.72
C LEU A 64 -14.93 7.42 -1.35
N SER A 65 -14.51 6.47 -0.52
CA SER A 65 -14.11 6.72 0.87
C SER A 65 -12.97 5.82 1.37
N PHE A 66 -12.31 5.06 0.50
CA PHE A 66 -11.30 4.08 0.92
C PHE A 66 -10.15 3.97 -0.08
N GLU A 67 -8.99 3.59 0.44
CA GLU A 67 -7.84 3.15 -0.35
C GLU A 67 -7.73 1.63 -0.31
N LEU A 68 -7.50 0.99 -1.46
CA LEU A 68 -7.23 -0.44 -1.54
C LEU A 68 -5.72 -0.67 -1.49
N LYS A 69 -5.25 -1.44 -0.51
CA LYS A 69 -3.85 -1.84 -0.43
C LYS A 69 -3.71 -3.34 -0.35
N SER A 70 -2.70 -3.86 -1.06
CA SER A 70 -2.33 -5.27 -0.96
C SER A 70 -0.88 -5.42 -0.53
N VAL A 71 -0.59 -6.37 0.36
CA VAL A 71 0.78 -6.70 0.76
C VAL A 71 0.99 -8.21 0.72
N SER A 72 2.15 -8.64 0.22
CA SER A 72 2.50 -10.05 0.25
C SER A 72 2.88 -10.52 1.66
N PHE A 73 2.34 -11.65 2.12
CA PHE A 73 2.63 -12.27 3.42
C PHE A 73 3.28 -13.64 3.24
N ILE A 74 4.07 -14.04 4.25
CA ILE A 74 4.71 -15.35 4.36
C ILE A 74 4.38 -15.99 5.70
N HIS A 75 4.25 -17.31 5.73
CA HIS A 75 4.23 -18.06 6.97
C HIS A 75 5.65 -18.28 7.48
N ARG A 76 5.91 -17.91 8.74
CA ARG A 76 7.14 -18.22 9.47
C ARG A 76 6.78 -18.53 10.91
N ASN A 77 7.29 -19.63 11.45
CA ASN A 77 7.05 -20.04 12.84
C ASN A 77 5.54 -20.01 13.21
N ASN A 78 4.69 -20.57 12.34
CA ASN A 78 3.22 -20.57 12.45
C ASN A 78 2.55 -19.19 12.50
N GLU A 79 3.26 -18.11 12.20
CA GLU A 79 2.71 -16.75 12.11
C GLU A 79 2.72 -16.25 10.65
N LEU A 80 1.64 -15.57 10.26
CA LEU A 80 1.54 -14.90 8.97
C LEU A 80 2.15 -13.49 9.10
N LEU A 81 3.28 -13.27 8.44
CA LEU A 81 4.08 -12.04 8.56
C LEU A 81 4.20 -11.29 7.23
N PRO A 82 4.21 -9.94 7.25
CA PRO A 82 4.37 -9.16 6.02
C PRO A 82 5.77 -9.36 5.43
N LYS A 83 5.81 -9.81 4.16
CA LYS A 83 7.06 -10.04 3.42
C LYS A 83 7.76 -8.72 3.06
N GLU A 84 6.99 -7.67 2.86
CA GLU A 84 7.42 -6.39 2.30
C GLU A 84 6.78 -5.19 3.01
N THR A 85 7.33 -4.02 2.75
CA THR A 85 6.75 -2.73 3.15
C THR A 85 5.65 -2.34 2.17
N MET A 86 4.68 -1.55 2.60
CA MET A 86 3.56 -1.11 1.77
C MET A 86 3.75 0.33 1.31
N ALA A 87 3.64 0.60 0.00
CA ALA A 87 3.67 1.97 -0.51
C ALA A 87 2.36 2.69 -0.14
N ILE A 88 2.47 3.92 0.37
CA ILE A 88 1.33 4.76 0.75
C ILE A 88 1.06 5.77 -0.36
N SER A 89 1.95 6.76 -0.51
CA SER A 89 1.86 7.90 -1.44
C SER A 89 3.24 8.27 -1.98
N MET A 90 3.30 8.91 -3.16
CA MET A 90 4.54 9.53 -3.66
C MET A 90 4.89 10.76 -2.81
N ILE A 91 6.17 11.06 -2.66
CA ILE A 91 6.62 12.31 -2.03
C ILE A 91 6.82 13.35 -3.13
N ASN A 92 5.97 14.37 -3.13
CA ASN A 92 6.22 15.63 -3.83
C ASN A 92 6.86 16.60 -2.83
N PRO A 93 8.05 17.16 -3.12
CA PRO A 93 8.73 18.08 -2.22
C PRO A 93 7.90 19.31 -1.85
N GLU A 94 7.17 19.90 -2.79
CA GLU A 94 6.41 21.13 -2.54
C GLU A 94 5.16 20.84 -1.69
N GLU A 95 4.42 19.78 -2.02
CA GLU A 95 3.30 19.30 -1.19
C GLU A 95 3.79 18.94 0.22
N LEU A 96 4.91 18.23 0.37
CA LEU A 96 5.44 17.83 1.68
C LEU A 96 5.90 19.03 2.51
N LYS A 97 6.44 20.10 1.90
CA LYS A 97 6.78 21.32 2.65
C LYS A 97 5.52 22.05 3.13
N HIS A 98 4.48 22.07 2.33
CA HIS A 98 3.26 22.83 2.59
C HIS A 98 2.31 22.09 3.55
N ASP A 99 2.02 20.82 3.28
CA ASP A 99 0.94 20.09 3.94
C ASP A 99 1.37 19.56 5.32
N SER A 100 0.51 19.72 6.31
CA SER A 100 0.58 18.96 7.56
C SER A 100 0.16 17.51 7.32
N PHE A 101 0.51 16.62 8.25
CA PHE A 101 0.14 15.21 8.14
C PHE A 101 -1.35 15.00 7.83
N PHE A 102 -2.27 15.61 8.58
CA PHE A 102 -3.72 15.43 8.40
C PHE A 102 -4.30 16.07 7.13
N ASN A 103 -3.57 16.98 6.49
CA ASN A 103 -3.96 17.54 5.18
C ASN A 103 -3.29 16.81 4.01
N SER A 104 -2.36 15.89 4.29
CA SER A 104 -1.55 15.23 3.26
C SER A 104 -2.27 14.08 2.55
N HIS A 105 -1.80 13.77 1.34
CA HIS A 105 -2.16 12.53 0.64
C HIS A 105 -1.79 11.26 1.42
N THR A 106 -0.79 11.34 2.29
CA THR A 106 -0.38 10.20 3.15
C THR A 106 -1.50 9.86 4.11
N TRP A 107 -2.06 10.85 4.81
CA TRP A 107 -3.21 10.63 5.69
C TRP A 107 -4.46 10.22 4.92
N ALA A 108 -4.76 10.88 3.79
CA ALA A 108 -5.92 10.55 2.96
C ALA A 108 -5.93 9.07 2.52
N LYS A 109 -4.76 8.47 2.31
CA LYS A 109 -4.61 7.05 1.93
C LYS A 109 -4.48 6.08 3.12
N LEU A 110 -4.24 6.56 4.33
CA LEU A 110 -4.15 5.72 5.54
C LEU A 110 -5.45 5.69 6.33
N LYS A 111 -6.21 6.80 6.35
CA LYS A 111 -7.37 6.97 7.25
C LYS A 111 -8.48 5.95 7.08
N SER A 112 -8.65 5.39 5.87
CA SER A 112 -9.65 4.36 5.58
C SER A 112 -9.11 3.39 4.56
N LEU A 113 -8.94 2.14 4.97
CA LEU A 113 -8.27 1.10 4.18
C LEU A 113 -9.17 -0.11 3.96
N VAL A 114 -9.13 -0.63 2.73
CA VAL A 114 -9.42 -2.03 2.42
C VAL A 114 -8.08 -2.72 2.20
N PHE A 115 -7.74 -3.65 3.09
CA PHE A 115 -6.42 -4.28 3.13
C PHE A 115 -6.51 -5.75 2.72
N CYS A 116 -5.74 -6.13 1.71
CA CYS A 116 -5.70 -7.48 1.16
C CYS A 116 -4.34 -8.13 1.47
N ALA A 117 -4.34 -9.18 2.29
CA ALA A 117 -3.16 -10.01 2.48
C ALA A 117 -3.08 -11.04 1.35
N VAL A 118 -1.96 -11.12 0.65
CA VAL A 118 -1.77 -12.09 -0.45
C VAL A 118 -0.59 -13.01 -0.17
N ALA A 119 -0.72 -14.30 -0.46
CA ALA A 119 0.32 -15.29 -0.19
C ALA A 119 1.53 -15.05 -1.11
N TRP A 120 2.72 -14.98 -0.51
CA TRP A 120 3.98 -14.97 -1.23
C TRP A 120 4.47 -16.40 -1.44
N ASN A 121 4.56 -16.83 -2.71
CA ASN A 121 4.93 -18.19 -3.09
C ASN A 121 6.30 -18.25 -3.82
N GLY A 122 7.18 -17.29 -3.59
CA GLY A 122 8.48 -17.18 -4.28
C GLY A 122 8.57 -16.02 -5.28
N ALA A 123 9.80 -15.66 -5.64
CA ALA A 123 10.10 -14.45 -6.43
C ALA A 123 9.65 -14.50 -7.91
N SER A 124 9.46 -15.71 -8.44
CA SER A 124 9.03 -15.96 -9.83
C SER A 124 7.67 -16.64 -9.91
N SER A 125 6.98 -16.76 -8.78
CA SER A 125 5.69 -17.44 -8.76
C SER A 125 4.63 -16.59 -9.41
N LYS A 126 4.01 -17.15 -10.46
CA LYS A 126 2.80 -16.59 -11.06
C LYS A 126 1.58 -16.80 -10.15
N LYS A 127 1.68 -17.71 -9.18
CA LYS A 127 0.60 -18.05 -8.26
C LYS A 127 0.66 -17.19 -7.00
N SER A 128 -0.45 -16.57 -6.61
CA SER A 128 -0.57 -15.85 -5.35
C SER A 128 -2.02 -15.90 -4.89
N LYS A 129 -2.25 -16.56 -3.75
CA LYS A 129 -3.59 -16.67 -3.19
C LYS A 129 -3.99 -15.41 -2.44
N LEU A 130 -5.22 -14.94 -2.57
CA LEU A 130 -5.79 -13.98 -1.64
C LEU A 130 -6.02 -14.66 -0.30
N VAL A 131 -5.38 -14.21 0.77
CA VAL A 131 -5.41 -14.84 2.10
C VAL A 131 -6.51 -14.26 2.96
N SER A 132 -6.66 -12.94 2.95
CA SER A 132 -7.72 -12.25 3.67
C SER A 132 -7.99 -10.88 3.07
N VAL A 133 -9.19 -10.39 3.35
CA VAL A 133 -9.65 -9.04 3.03
C VAL A 133 -10.17 -8.47 4.33
N THR A 134 -9.62 -7.33 4.74
CA THR A 134 -10.05 -6.64 5.95
C THR A 134 -10.27 -5.17 5.65
N SER A 135 -10.97 -4.48 6.54
CA SER A 135 -11.13 -3.04 6.43
C SER A 135 -11.11 -2.40 7.80
N PHE A 136 -10.54 -1.21 7.88
CA PHE A 136 -10.49 -0.46 9.11
C PHE A 136 -10.33 1.03 8.81
N ASP A 137 -10.75 1.82 9.79
CA ASP A 137 -10.60 3.27 9.81
C ASP A 137 -9.65 3.63 10.95
N PHE A 138 -8.75 4.58 10.70
CA PHE A 138 -7.96 5.19 11.75
C PHE A 138 -8.64 6.48 12.23
N ALA A 139 -8.70 6.65 13.55
CA ALA A 139 -9.07 7.92 14.16
C ALA A 139 -7.84 8.84 14.22
N ALA A 140 -8.04 10.15 14.14
CA ALA A 140 -6.93 11.10 14.23
C ALA A 140 -6.28 11.07 15.63
N GLU A 141 -7.06 10.68 16.63
CA GLU A 141 -6.70 10.65 18.04
C GLU A 141 -5.94 9.37 18.44
N ASP A 142 -5.89 8.36 17.55
CA ASP A 142 -5.20 7.09 17.78
C ASP A 142 -3.72 7.32 18.09
N ASP A 143 -3.20 6.71 19.15
CA ASP A 143 -1.79 6.88 19.53
C ASP A 143 -0.81 6.41 18.43
N LEU A 144 -1.20 5.36 17.70
CA LEU A 144 -0.44 4.93 16.51
C LEU A 144 -0.40 6.02 15.43
N ILE A 145 -1.48 6.77 15.24
CA ILE A 145 -1.55 7.85 14.26
C ILE A 145 -0.68 9.02 14.69
N LYS A 146 -0.69 9.40 15.98
CA LYS A 146 0.24 10.41 16.52
C LYS A 146 1.70 10.01 16.31
N GLU A 147 2.03 8.72 16.40
CA GLU A 147 3.39 8.26 16.09
C GLU A 147 3.71 8.30 14.59
N ILE A 148 2.75 8.04 13.72
CA ILE A 148 2.91 8.16 12.25
C ILE A 148 3.04 9.63 11.83
N GLU A 149 2.28 10.54 12.46
CA GLU A 149 2.40 11.98 12.30
C GLU A 149 3.82 12.45 12.66
N LYS A 150 4.36 12.01 13.79
CA LYS A 150 5.75 12.32 14.19
C LYS A 150 6.77 11.91 13.13
N ASP A 151 6.59 10.75 12.50
CA ASP A 151 7.45 10.32 11.40
C ASP A 151 7.30 11.18 10.16
N TYR A 152 6.07 11.56 9.82
CA TYR A 152 5.79 12.44 8.70
C TYR A 152 6.46 13.80 8.89
N GLU A 153 6.26 14.42 10.05
CA GLU A 153 6.85 15.71 10.39
C GLU A 153 8.38 15.64 10.50
N PHE A 154 8.95 14.52 11.00
CA PHE A 154 10.39 14.29 10.95
C PHE A 154 10.92 14.31 9.51
N ILE A 155 10.27 13.58 8.60
CA ILE A 155 10.65 13.52 7.18
C ILE A 155 10.47 14.88 6.50
N ARG A 156 9.37 15.59 6.79
CA ARG A 156 9.08 16.95 6.32
C ARG A 156 10.14 17.95 6.77
N ASN A 157 10.47 17.98 8.05
CA ASN A 157 11.49 18.88 8.59
C ASN A 157 12.88 18.58 8.01
N LYS A 158 13.21 17.30 7.83
CA LYS A 158 14.45 16.89 7.18
C LYS A 158 14.52 17.35 5.72
N LEU A 159 13.41 17.26 4.97
CA LEU A 159 13.31 17.82 3.62
C LEU A 159 13.56 19.33 3.62
N ILE A 160 12.89 20.08 4.51
CA ILE A 160 13.00 21.54 4.59
C ILE A 160 14.44 21.96 4.90
N LYS A 161 15.07 21.31 5.88
CA LYS A 161 16.40 21.68 6.38
C LYS A 161 17.55 21.23 5.47
N ASN A 162 17.46 20.00 4.95
CA ASN A 162 18.60 19.32 4.33
C ASN A 162 18.36 18.98 2.85
N GLY A 163 17.21 19.33 2.29
CA GLY A 163 16.84 19.06 0.91
C GLY A 163 16.38 17.62 0.64
N PHE A 164 15.81 17.41 -0.54
CA PHE A 164 15.14 16.16 -0.93
C PHE A 164 16.07 14.95 -1.06
N SER A 165 17.32 15.18 -1.46
CA SER A 165 18.34 14.13 -1.56
C SER A 165 18.67 13.51 -0.20
N SER A 166 18.50 14.27 0.89
CA SER A 166 18.82 13.82 2.25
C SER A 166 17.86 12.77 2.82
N LEU A 167 16.65 12.64 2.26
CA LEU A 167 15.67 11.66 2.73
C LEU A 167 16.24 10.24 2.57
N THR A 168 15.85 9.29 3.42
CA THR A 168 16.35 7.92 3.33
C THR A 168 15.33 6.89 3.79
N GLY A 169 15.52 5.64 3.37
CA GLY A 169 14.75 4.52 3.91
C GLY A 169 15.00 4.25 5.40
N LYS A 170 15.97 4.92 6.03
CA LYS A 170 16.19 4.83 7.49
C LYS A 170 15.26 5.76 8.27
N ASP A 171 14.64 6.75 7.60
CA ASP A 171 13.81 7.77 8.26
C ASP A 171 12.52 7.17 8.82
N GLY A 172 12.08 7.70 9.96
CA GLY A 172 10.83 7.35 10.64
C GLY A 172 10.78 5.96 11.28
N LYS A 173 9.94 5.83 12.31
CA LYS A 173 9.68 4.62 13.09
C LYS A 173 8.73 3.67 12.36
N TRP A 174 7.57 4.13 11.92
CA TRP A 174 6.46 3.40 11.29
C TRP A 174 6.36 3.64 9.79
N ILE A 175 6.51 4.89 9.34
CA ILE A 175 6.61 5.22 7.92
C ILE A 175 8.04 5.65 7.56
N GLN A 176 8.40 5.55 6.28
CA GLN A 176 9.75 5.85 5.80
C GLN A 176 9.74 6.41 4.37
N ALA A 177 10.76 7.22 4.02
CA ALA A 177 10.93 7.79 2.69
C ALA A 177 11.88 6.94 1.82
N ARG A 178 11.33 6.08 0.97
CA ARG A 178 12.13 5.18 0.11
C ARG A 178 12.09 5.56 -1.35
N THR A 179 13.17 5.26 -2.06
CA THR A 179 13.22 5.35 -3.53
C THR A 179 12.15 4.46 -4.16
N LYS A 180 11.42 5.03 -5.13
CA LYS A 180 10.39 4.32 -5.91
C LYS A 180 10.54 4.70 -7.38
N GLY A 181 10.73 3.72 -8.25
CA GLY A 181 10.90 3.89 -9.69
C GLY A 181 11.55 2.67 -10.36
N ALA A 182 11.92 2.80 -11.63
CA ALA A 182 12.41 1.70 -12.47
C ALA A 182 13.80 1.12 -12.09
N GLY A 183 14.49 1.72 -11.12
CA GLY A 183 15.89 1.41 -10.76
C GLY A 183 16.88 2.37 -11.42
N HIS A 184 18.18 2.16 -11.20
CA HIS A 184 19.31 2.81 -11.90
C HIS A 184 19.15 4.32 -12.20
N GLY A 185 19.24 5.16 -11.17
CA GLY A 185 19.20 6.63 -11.32
C GLY A 185 17.87 7.30 -10.95
N SER A 186 16.84 6.53 -10.58
CA SER A 186 15.59 7.09 -10.05
C SER A 186 15.81 7.81 -8.71
N VAL A 187 15.52 9.12 -8.69
CA VAL A 187 15.59 9.99 -7.50
C VAL A 187 14.24 10.13 -6.79
N SER A 188 13.15 9.67 -7.39
CA SER A 188 11.80 9.79 -6.83
C SER A 188 11.62 8.97 -5.57
N ARG A 189 10.84 9.50 -4.62
CA ARG A 189 10.59 8.89 -3.32
C ARG A 189 9.10 8.71 -3.06
N ALA A 190 8.77 7.75 -2.21
CA ALA A 190 7.44 7.53 -1.71
C ALA A 190 7.48 7.25 -0.21
N PHE A 191 6.39 7.58 0.48
CA PHE A 191 6.14 7.09 1.82
C PHE A 191 5.79 5.60 1.76
N TYR A 192 6.47 4.81 2.59
CA TYR A 192 6.19 3.40 2.79
C TYR A 192 5.87 3.14 4.26
N ALA A 193 4.81 2.37 4.52
CA ALA A 193 4.61 1.73 5.80
C ALA A 193 5.65 0.62 5.98
N ARG A 194 6.40 0.67 7.08
CA ARG A 194 7.33 -0.40 7.47
C ARG A 194 6.55 -1.67 7.80
N LYS A 195 7.23 -2.81 7.73
CA LYS A 195 6.62 -4.13 8.01
C LYS A 195 5.89 -4.19 9.35
N LYS A 196 6.40 -3.53 10.39
CA LYS A 196 5.72 -3.49 11.69
C LYS A 196 4.41 -2.70 11.67
N LEU A 197 4.31 -1.63 10.87
CA LEU A 197 3.05 -0.91 10.66
C LEU A 197 2.08 -1.80 9.90
N VAL A 198 2.55 -2.46 8.83
CA VAL A 198 1.73 -3.41 8.06
C VAL A 198 1.23 -4.55 8.95
N LYS A 199 2.08 -5.11 9.82
CA LYS A 199 1.70 -6.13 10.78
C LYS A 199 0.63 -5.61 11.74
N ARG A 200 0.84 -4.41 12.30
CA ARG A 200 -0.12 -3.79 13.23
C ARG A 200 -1.47 -3.55 12.57
N ILE A 201 -1.48 -3.03 11.34
CA ILE A 201 -2.67 -2.88 10.50
C ILE A 201 -3.38 -4.23 10.34
N PHE A 202 -2.63 -5.25 9.94
CA PHE A 202 -3.17 -6.59 9.73
C PHE A 202 -3.78 -7.18 11.01
N ASP A 203 -3.10 -7.03 12.15
CA ASP A 203 -3.53 -7.57 13.44
C ASP A 203 -4.76 -6.83 14.00
N ILE A 204 -4.88 -5.51 13.82
CA ILE A 204 -6.07 -4.73 14.24
C ILE A 204 -7.30 -5.10 13.41
N SER A 205 -7.07 -5.54 12.17
CA SER A 205 -8.13 -5.78 11.20
C SER A 205 -8.72 -7.20 11.23
N LYS A 206 -8.18 -8.07 12.10
CA LYS A 206 -8.73 -9.40 12.40
C LYS A 206 -9.79 -9.32 13.48
#